data_AF-A0A3B9EWX6-F1
#
_entry.id   AF-A0A3B9EWX6-F1
#
_cell.length_a   1.000
_cell.length_b   1.000
_cell.length_c   1.000
_cell.angle_alpha   90.00
_cell.angle_beta   90.00
_cell.angle_gamma   90.00
#
_symmetry.space_group_name_H-M   'P 1'
#
loop_
_entity.id
_entity.type
_entity.pdbx_description
1 polymer ?
#
loop_
_entity_poly.entity_id
_entity_poly.type
_entity_poly.pdbx_seq_one_letter_code
_entity_poly.pdbx_strand_id
1 'polypeptide(L)'
;MKRHFAIFNSDQVSKDGTQFSIAALEDGVWQSSIYGIPSNMSHDLHKPTGWAYAKGLYFDFQKTLTVGYFLIGESDADFENINNARRSFFLNMLTKSIEPHQKDFIEELDETFDESIGKFFYNNLVLYNQS
;
A
#
# COMPACT_ATOMS: atom_id res chain seq x y z
N MET A 1 -6.01 -0.55 19.38
CA MET A 1 -6.57 -0.01 18.11
C MET A 1 -8.06 -0.27 18.09
N LYS A 2 -8.85 0.76 17.81
CA LYS A 2 -10.30 0.63 17.66
C LYS A 2 -10.66 0.24 16.23
N ARG A 3 -11.49 -0.80 16.09
CA ARG A 3 -11.88 -1.37 14.79
C ARG A 3 -13.28 -0.92 14.38
N HIS A 4 -13.38 -0.38 13.18
CA HIS A 4 -14.63 0.02 12.54
C HIS A 4 -14.85 -0.81 11.27
N PHE A 5 -16.07 -1.29 11.07
CA PHE A 5 -16.46 -1.81 9.76
C PHE A 5 -16.55 -0.65 8.78
N ALA A 6 -16.00 -0.84 7.58
CA ALA A 6 -15.89 0.21 6.57
C ALA A 6 -16.38 -0.27 5.21
N ILE A 7 -17.06 0.63 4.51
CA ILE A 7 -17.37 0.54 3.09
C ILE A 7 -16.41 1.49 2.38
N PHE A 8 -15.68 0.98 1.39
CA PHE A 8 -14.64 1.75 0.70
C PHE A 8 -15.13 2.29 -0.64
N ASN A 9 -15.52 1.40 -1.55
CA ASN A 9 -15.93 1.73 -2.92
C ASN A 9 -17.17 0.93 -3.31
N SER A 10 -17.80 1.34 -4.41
CA SER A 10 -18.94 0.64 -5.01
C SER A 10 -18.86 0.62 -6.54
N ASP A 11 -19.65 -0.25 -7.16
CA ASP A 11 -19.86 -0.30 -8.62
C ASP A 11 -20.82 0.78 -9.16
N GLN A 12 -21.31 1.65 -8.28
CA GLN A 12 -22.15 2.78 -8.64
C GLN A 12 -21.30 4.00 -9.05
N VAL A 13 -21.90 4.90 -9.83
CA VAL A 13 -21.28 6.16 -10.24
C VAL A 13 -21.08 7.06 -9.01
N SER A 14 -19.85 7.47 -8.74
CA SER A 14 -19.51 8.42 -7.68
C SER A 14 -19.81 9.86 -8.06
N LYS A 15 -19.72 10.79 -7.09
CA LYS A 15 -20.07 12.21 -7.28
C LYS A 15 -19.24 12.91 -8.36
N ASP A 16 -18.02 12.45 -8.58
CA ASP A 16 -17.08 12.92 -9.61
C ASP A 16 -17.31 12.26 -10.97
N GLY A 17 -18.29 11.36 -11.10
CA GLY A 17 -18.60 10.63 -12.33
C GLY A 17 -17.77 9.36 -12.55
N THR A 18 -16.85 9.03 -11.64
CA THR A 18 -16.07 7.79 -11.71
C THR A 18 -16.98 6.58 -11.44
N GLN A 19 -16.75 5.48 -12.13
CA GLN A 19 -17.44 4.21 -11.86
C GLN A 19 -16.42 3.08 -11.88
N PHE A 20 -16.45 2.23 -10.86
CA PHE A 20 -15.60 1.05 -10.79
C PHE A 20 -16.36 -0.16 -11.33
N SER A 21 -15.70 -0.97 -12.18
CA SER A 21 -16.21 -2.30 -12.52
C SER A 21 -16.05 -3.23 -11.32
N ILE A 22 -16.84 -4.31 -11.26
CA ILE A 22 -16.71 -5.32 -10.20
C ILE A 22 -15.30 -5.91 -10.17
N ALA A 23 -14.68 -6.13 -11.34
CA ALA A 23 -13.29 -6.58 -11.42
C ALA A 23 -12.31 -5.59 -10.75
N ALA A 24 -12.48 -4.28 -10.97
CA ALA A 24 -11.66 -3.27 -10.30
C ALA A 24 -11.88 -3.25 -8.77
N LEU A 25 -13.11 -3.51 -8.32
CA LEU A 25 -13.39 -3.66 -6.88
C LEU A 25 -12.70 -4.90 -6.29
N GLU A 26 -12.68 -6.01 -7.02
CA GLU A 26 -11.98 -7.24 -6.64
C GLU A 26 -10.46 -7.01 -6.56
N ASP A 27 -9.88 -6.36 -7.57
CA ASP A 27 -8.46 -5.99 -7.57
C ASP A 27 -8.10 -5.15 -6.34
N GLY A 28 -8.95 -4.19 -5.98
CA GLY A 28 -8.77 -3.39 -4.76
C GLY A 28 -8.78 -4.23 -3.47
N VAL A 29 -9.56 -5.31 -3.42
CA VAL A 29 -9.51 -6.29 -2.32
C VAL A 29 -8.17 -7.00 -2.30
N TRP A 30 -7.72 -7.52 -3.44
CA TRP A 30 -6.45 -8.25 -3.54
C TRP A 30 -5.25 -7.38 -3.16
N GLN A 31 -5.24 -6.12 -3.57
CA GLN A 31 -4.16 -5.19 -3.28
C GLN A 31 -4.06 -4.83 -1.79
N SER A 32 -5.19 -4.76 -1.07
CA SER A 32 -5.22 -4.24 0.30
C SER A 32 -5.47 -5.30 1.38
N SER A 33 -5.91 -6.52 1.03
CA SER A 33 -6.31 -7.52 2.03
C SER A 33 -5.17 -8.12 2.85
N ILE A 34 -3.98 -8.21 2.26
CA ILE A 34 -2.80 -8.81 2.90
C ILE A 34 -2.07 -7.79 3.75
N TYR A 35 -1.75 -6.63 3.18
CA TYR A 35 -0.88 -5.64 3.82
C TYR A 35 -1.67 -4.45 4.40
N GLY A 36 -2.89 -4.21 3.94
CA GLY A 36 -3.61 -2.98 4.22
C GLY A 36 -2.95 -1.74 3.62
N ILE A 37 -3.51 -0.59 3.93
CA ILE A 37 -3.10 0.72 3.43
C ILE A 37 -3.11 1.70 4.61
N PRO A 38 -2.07 2.53 4.77
CA PRO A 38 -2.06 3.59 5.79
C PRO A 38 -3.18 4.59 5.52
N SER A 39 -3.88 4.99 6.58
CA SER A 39 -4.77 6.13 6.54
C SER A 39 -4.08 7.34 7.15
N ASN A 40 -3.97 8.41 6.36
CA ASN A 40 -3.25 9.62 6.71
C ASN A 40 -4.23 10.81 6.79
N MET A 41 -3.89 11.82 7.58
CA MET A 41 -4.61 13.10 7.51
C MET A 41 -4.19 13.87 6.26
N SER A 42 -5.06 13.88 5.25
CA SER A 42 -4.82 14.63 4.01
C SER A 42 -3.48 14.24 3.37
N HIS A 43 -2.70 15.22 2.90
CA HIS A 43 -1.42 15.01 2.24
C HIS A 43 -0.25 14.72 3.20
N ASP A 44 -0.44 14.75 4.52
CA ASP A 44 0.63 14.44 5.48
C ASP A 44 0.80 12.92 5.62
N LEU A 45 1.52 12.35 4.66
CA LEU A 45 1.91 10.95 4.64
C LEU A 45 2.80 10.58 5.83
N HIS A 46 3.37 11.55 6.56
CA HIS A 46 4.27 11.30 7.69
C HIS A 46 3.53 10.95 8.98
N LYS A 47 2.23 11.19 9.07
CA LYS A 47 1.42 10.96 10.27
C LYS A 47 0.20 10.09 9.97
N PRO A 48 0.36 8.74 9.93
CA PRO A 48 -0.77 7.85 9.79
C PRO A 48 -1.64 7.91 11.05
N THR A 49 -2.94 8.15 10.86
CA THR A 49 -3.95 8.15 11.93
C THR A 49 -4.67 6.81 12.07
N GLY A 50 -4.54 5.95 11.06
CA GLY A 50 -5.18 4.65 11.06
C GLY A 50 -4.63 3.70 10.02
N TRP A 51 -5.27 2.53 9.94
CA TRP A 51 -4.95 1.47 9.00
C TRP A 51 -6.22 0.92 8.38
N ALA A 52 -6.28 0.86 7.06
CA ALA A 52 -7.42 0.30 6.33
C ALA A 52 -7.03 -1.02 5.67
N TYR A 53 -7.92 -2.00 5.63
CA TYR A 53 -7.74 -3.18 4.78
C TYR A 53 -9.10 -3.69 4.32
N ALA A 54 -9.22 -3.93 3.02
CA ALA A 54 -10.39 -4.59 2.47
C ALA A 54 -10.37 -6.08 2.84
N LYS A 55 -11.56 -6.64 3.06
CA LYS A 55 -11.74 -8.06 3.36
C LYS A 55 -12.54 -8.81 2.31
N GLY A 56 -13.31 -8.11 1.49
CA GLY A 56 -14.08 -8.75 0.43
C GLY A 56 -15.04 -7.80 -0.25
N LEU A 57 -15.90 -8.42 -1.07
CA LEU A 57 -17.01 -7.78 -1.72
C LEU A 57 -18.31 -8.15 -1.02
N TYR A 58 -19.18 -7.16 -0.81
CA TYR A 58 -20.55 -7.35 -0.36
C TYR A 58 -21.47 -7.11 -1.56
N PHE A 59 -22.25 -8.14 -1.90
CA PHE A 59 -23.22 -8.08 -2.99
C PHE A 59 -24.60 -7.76 -2.43
N ASP A 60 -25.11 -6.59 -2.80
CA ASP A 60 -26.50 -6.19 -2.61
C ASP A 60 -27.25 -6.32 -3.94
N PHE A 61 -28.58 -6.34 -3.92
CA PHE A 61 -29.38 -6.48 -5.14
C PHE A 61 -29.21 -5.31 -6.12
N GLN A 62 -28.73 -4.16 -5.66
CA GLN A 62 -28.53 -2.95 -6.47
C GLN A 62 -27.07 -2.64 -6.78
N LYS A 63 -26.13 -3.19 -6.00
CA LYS A 63 -24.74 -2.74 -6.00
C LYS A 63 -23.80 -3.73 -5.37
N THR A 64 -22.55 -3.64 -5.78
CA THR A 64 -21.42 -4.35 -5.19
C THR A 64 -20.57 -3.35 -4.42
N LEU A 65 -20.19 -3.70 -3.19
CA LEU A 65 -19.39 -2.85 -2.30
C LEU A 65 -18.07 -3.53 -1.95
N THR A 66 -16.96 -2.79 -1.97
CA THR A 66 -15.74 -3.23 -1.29
C THR A 66 -15.87 -2.93 0.20
N VAL A 67 -15.74 -3.96 1.03
CA VAL A 67 -15.91 -3.85 2.49
C VAL A 67 -14.68 -4.35 3.22
N GLY A 68 -14.49 -3.85 4.44
CA GLY A 68 -13.43 -4.33 5.32
C GLY A 68 -13.41 -3.57 6.63
N TYR A 69 -12.20 -3.28 7.10
CA TYR A 69 -12.02 -2.64 8.40
C TYR A 69 -11.12 -1.42 8.31
N PHE A 70 -11.46 -0.46 9.15
CA PHE A 70 -10.65 0.71 9.45
C PHE A 70 -10.25 0.66 10.92
N LEU A 71 -8.95 0.72 11.18
CA LEU A 71 -8.36 0.72 12.51
C LEU A 71 -7.91 2.14 12.84
N ILE A 72 -8.32 2.65 14.00
CA ILE A 72 -7.91 3.95 14.51
C ILE A 72 -6.97 3.74 15.70
N GLY A 73 -5.83 4.44 15.69
CA GLY A 73 -4.92 4.47 16.81
C GLY A 73 -5.47 5.35 17.93
N GLU A 74 -5.53 4.83 19.16
CA GLU A 74 -6.02 5.58 20.34
C GLU A 74 -4.94 5.70 21.43
N SER A 75 -3.80 5.04 21.26
CA SER A 75 -2.69 5.01 22.22
C SER A 75 -1.34 5.01 21.51
N ASP A 76 -0.27 5.38 22.21
CA ASP A 76 1.09 5.40 21.64
C ASP A 76 1.51 4.02 21.10
N ALA A 77 1.14 2.94 21.81
CA ALA A 77 1.38 1.58 21.36
C ALA A 77 0.63 1.23 20.06
N ASP A 78 -0.55 1.78 19.85
CA ASP A 78 -1.26 1.62 18.57
C ASP A 78 -0.54 2.35 17.44
N PHE A 79 -0.06 3.57 17.70
CA PHE A 79 0.68 4.34 16.71
C PHE A 79 2.03 3.70 16.38
N GLU A 80 2.69 3.05 17.33
CA GLU A 80 3.89 2.25 17.07
C GLU A 80 3.60 1.08 16.12
N ASN A 81 2.50 0.35 16.36
CA ASN A 81 2.06 -0.73 15.47
C ASN A 81 1.71 -0.22 14.06
N ILE A 82 1.00 0.90 13.97
CA ILE A 82 0.64 1.55 12.70
C ILE A 82 1.91 1.99 11.96
N ASN A 83 2.90 2.56 12.66
CA ASN A 83 4.17 2.96 12.05
C ASN A 83 4.99 1.78 11.55
N ASN A 84 4.99 0.65 12.28
CA ASN A 84 5.64 -0.58 11.85
C ASN A 84 4.95 -1.16 10.60
N ALA A 85 3.62 -1.24 10.60
CA ALA A 85 2.84 -1.68 9.44
C ALA A 85 3.08 -0.76 8.22
N ARG A 86 3.12 0.55 8.45
CA ARG A 86 3.45 1.57 7.44
C ARG A 86 4.81 1.31 6.82
N ARG A 87 5.84 1.07 7.62
CA ARG A 87 7.19 0.76 7.13
C ARG A 87 7.17 -0.45 6.21
N SER A 88 6.52 -1.54 6.62
CA SER A 88 6.38 -2.75 5.80
C SER A 88 5.62 -2.50 4.51
N PHE A 89 4.53 -1.72 4.56
CA PHE A 89 3.76 -1.33 3.37
C PHE A 89 4.61 -0.57 2.36
N PHE A 90 5.35 0.46 2.80
CA PHE A 90 6.23 1.21 1.90
C PHE A 90 7.31 0.31 1.34
N LEU A 91 8.02 -0.46 2.15
CA LEU A 91 9.06 -1.39 1.67
C LEU A 91 8.54 -2.32 0.58
N ASN A 92 7.37 -2.93 0.77
CA ASN A 92 6.76 -3.80 -0.23
C ASN A 92 6.39 -3.05 -1.52
N MET A 93 5.81 -1.85 -1.39
CA MET A 93 5.53 -0.99 -2.56
C MET A 93 6.82 -0.67 -3.33
N LEU A 94 7.92 -0.40 -2.63
CA LEU A 94 9.21 -0.10 -3.25
C LEU A 94 9.76 -1.32 -3.97
N THR A 95 9.78 -2.47 -3.30
CA THR A 95 10.25 -3.74 -3.86
C THR A 95 9.48 -4.06 -5.15
N LYS A 96 8.15 -3.99 -5.14
CA LYS A 96 7.32 -4.21 -6.34
C LYS A 96 7.59 -3.23 -7.47
N SER A 97 7.97 -1.99 -7.15
CA SER A 97 8.31 -0.99 -8.16
C SER A 97 9.72 -1.19 -8.73
N ILE A 98 10.64 -1.76 -7.96
CA ILE A 98 12.05 -1.96 -8.36
C ILE A 98 12.24 -3.29 -9.08
N GLU A 99 11.63 -4.37 -8.59
CA GLU A 99 11.78 -5.75 -9.10
C GLU A 99 11.71 -5.87 -10.63
N PRO A 100 10.75 -5.23 -11.34
CA PRO A 100 10.66 -5.35 -12.79
C PRO A 100 11.83 -4.71 -13.56
N HIS A 101 12.52 -3.74 -12.95
CA HIS A 101 13.57 -2.95 -13.60
C HIS A 101 14.97 -3.26 -13.07
N GLN A 102 15.06 -3.99 -11.96
CA GLN A 102 16.31 -4.25 -11.26
C GLN A 102 17.34 -4.92 -12.17
N LYS A 103 16.93 -5.95 -12.92
CA LYS A 103 17.83 -6.69 -13.80
C LYS A 103 18.41 -5.79 -14.89
N ASP A 104 17.56 -5.11 -15.65
CA ASP A 104 17.97 -4.23 -16.75
C ASP A 104 18.90 -3.10 -16.24
N PHE A 105 18.64 -2.60 -15.03
CA PHE A 105 19.49 -1.58 -14.41
C PHE A 105 20.86 -2.11 -13.97
N ILE A 106 20.94 -3.34 -13.46
CA ILE A 106 22.22 -4.00 -13.15
C ILE A 106 23.03 -4.19 -14.44
N GLU A 107 22.38 -4.64 -15.52
CA GLU A 107 23.02 -4.81 -16.83
C GLU A 107 23.58 -3.48 -17.36
N GLU A 108 22.87 -2.36 -17.18
CA GLU A 108 23.34 -1.02 -17.57
C GLU A 108 24.51 -0.51 -16.72
N LEU A 109 24.56 -0.88 -15.43
CA LEU A 109 25.66 -0.47 -14.54
C LEU A 109 26.96 -1.25 -14.80
N ASP A 110 26.86 -2.48 -15.33
CA ASP A 110 27.98 -3.36 -15.69
C ASP A 110 29.06 -3.43 -14.59
N GLU A 111 30.33 -3.13 -14.92
CA GLU A 111 31.46 -3.16 -13.98
C GLU A 111 31.33 -2.16 -12.81
N THR A 112 30.40 -1.21 -12.88
CA THR A 112 30.17 -0.22 -11.82
C THR A 112 29.33 -0.78 -10.68
N PHE A 113 28.59 -1.88 -10.91
CA PHE A 113 27.78 -2.51 -9.88
C PHE A 113 28.56 -3.57 -9.10
N ASP A 114 28.77 -3.30 -7.82
CA ASP A 114 29.32 -4.25 -6.87
C ASP A 114 28.20 -4.82 -5.96
N GLU A 115 27.82 -6.08 -6.20
CA GLU A 115 26.82 -6.81 -5.41
C GLU A 115 27.17 -6.94 -3.93
N SER A 116 28.46 -6.83 -3.56
CA SER A 116 28.91 -7.00 -2.18
C SER A 116 28.61 -5.79 -1.29
N ILE A 117 28.50 -4.59 -1.88
CA ILE A 117 28.31 -3.32 -1.18
C ILE A 117 27.13 -2.48 -1.70
N GLY A 118 26.58 -2.81 -2.87
CA GLY A 118 25.47 -2.13 -3.51
C GLY A 118 24.12 -2.65 -3.03
N LYS A 119 23.24 -1.74 -2.58
CA LYS A 119 21.85 -2.05 -2.26
C LYS A 119 20.89 -1.15 -3.04
N PHE A 120 19.87 -1.77 -3.61
CA PHE A 120 18.79 -1.06 -4.28
C PHE A 120 17.92 -0.29 -3.28
N PHE A 121 17.67 0.98 -3.59
CA PHE A 121 16.84 1.92 -2.84
C PHE A 121 15.83 2.61 -3.78
N TYR A 122 14.85 3.31 -3.20
CA TYR A 122 13.79 4.06 -3.88
C TYR A 122 14.25 4.77 -5.17
N ASN A 123 13.43 4.74 -6.23
CA ASN A 123 13.68 5.38 -7.54
C ASN A 123 14.90 4.86 -8.32
N ASN A 124 15.17 3.55 -8.33
CA ASN A 124 16.32 2.96 -9.05
C ASN A 124 17.68 3.53 -8.59
N LEU A 125 17.79 3.95 -7.33
CA LEU A 125 19.04 4.39 -6.75
C LEU A 125 19.76 3.18 -6.17
N VAL A 126 21.03 2.97 -6.51
CA VAL A 126 21.90 2.01 -5.82
C VAL A 126 22.74 2.77 -4.79
N LEU A 127 22.57 2.42 -3.53
CA LEU A 127 23.40 2.91 -2.42
C LEU A 127 24.59 1.97 -2.26
N TYR A 128 25.79 2.51 -2.42
CA TYR A 128 27.03 1.83 -2.09
C TYR A 128 27.42 2.19 -0.65
N ASN A 129 27.45 1.21 0.24
CA ASN A 129 27.99 1.44 1.58
C ASN A 129 29.52 1.47 1.47
N GLN A 130 30.12 2.66 1.52
CA GLN A 130 31.57 2.75 1.77
C GLN A 130 31.83 2.32 3.20
N SER A 131 32.71 1.33 3.36
CA SER A 131 33.23 0.90 4.67
C SER A 131 34.18 1.95 5.24
#